data_AF-A0A382Z692-F1
#
_entry.id   AF-A0A382Z692-F1
#
_cell.length_a   1.000
_cell.length_b   1.000
_cell.length_c   1.000
_cell.angle_alpha   90.00
_cell.angle_beta   90.00
_cell.angle_gamma   90.00
#
_symmetry.space_group_name_H-M   'P 1'
#
loop_
_entity.id
_entity.type
_entity.pdbx_description
1 polymer ?
#
loop_
_entity_poly.entity_id
_entity_poly.type
_entity_poly.pdbx_seq_one_letter_code
_entity_poly.pdbx_strand_id
1 'polypeptide(L)' 'MGELVQFVTPLHQATSRAYIDRMVDDKVHCMLKAKEYESDYWDGNRRFGYGGYKYIEDRWKPVAEALIDKY' A
#
# COMPACT_ATOMS: atom_id res chain seq x y z
N MET A 1 -12.98 28.44 -13.49
CA MET A 1 -13.07 27.53 -12.32
C MET A 1 -12.80 26.12 -12.85
N GLY A 2 -11.93 25.33 -12.20
CA GLY A 2 -11.56 23.99 -12.69
C GLY A 2 -12.62 22.93 -12.40
N GLU A 3 -12.68 21.87 -13.20
CA GLU A 3 -13.57 20.72 -12.99
C GLU A 3 -12.91 19.70 -12.03
N LEU A 4 -13.67 19.22 -11.05
CA LEU A 4 -13.21 18.16 -10.14
C LEU A 4 -13.19 16.81 -10.86
N VAL A 5 -12.07 16.10 -10.81
CA VAL A 5 -11.86 14.77 -11.41
C VAL A 5 -11.47 13.75 -10.36
N GLN A 6 -11.82 12.48 -10.61
CA GLN A 6 -11.65 11.37 -9.65
C GLN A 6 -10.78 10.24 -10.19
N PHE A 7 -9.73 10.57 -10.95
CA PHE A 7 -8.90 9.58 -11.64
C PHE A 7 -8.27 8.53 -10.71
N VAL A 8 -7.79 8.95 -9.53
CA VAL A 8 -7.03 8.09 -8.60
C VAL A 8 -7.90 7.40 -7.55
N THR A 9 -9.16 7.81 -7.40
CA THR A 9 -10.06 7.33 -6.34
C THR A 9 -10.27 5.82 -6.35
N PRO A 10 -10.44 5.15 -7.51
CA PRO A 10 -10.51 3.69 -7.55
C PRO A 10 -9.29 3.02 -6.91
N LEU A 11 -8.08 3.55 -7.14
CA LEU A 11 -6.85 2.98 -6.56
C LEU A 11 -6.74 3.20 -5.05
N HIS A 12 -7.23 4.32 -4.54
CA HIS A 12 -7.28 4.58 -3.10
C HIS A 12 -8.25 3.66 -2.37
N GLN A 13 -9.36 3.31 -3.01
CA GLN A 13 -10.40 2.44 -2.46
C GLN A 13 -10.13 0.95 -2.67
N ALA A 14 -9.22 0.59 -3.59
CA ALA A 14 -8.94 -0.81 -3.95
C ALA A 14 -8.35 -1.68 -2.82
N THR A 15 -7.82 -1.09 -1.74
CA THR A 15 -7.15 -1.84 -0.68
C THR A 15 -8.08 -2.09 0.50
N SER A 16 -8.48 -3.34 0.71
CA SER A 16 -9.14 -3.80 1.93
C SER A 16 -8.12 -3.94 3.07
N ARG A 17 -8.52 -3.57 4.30
CA ARG A 17 -7.66 -3.68 5.48
C ARG A 17 -8.38 -4.42 6.59
N ALA A 18 -7.77 -5.49 7.11
CA ALA A 18 -8.22 -6.16 8.32
C ALA A 18 -7.68 -5.41 9.56
N TYR A 19 -8.45 -4.44 10.05
CA TYR A 19 -7.97 -3.51 11.08
C TYR A 19 -7.71 -4.18 12.43
N ILE A 20 -8.60 -5.08 12.88
CA ILE A 20 -8.47 -5.77 14.17
C ILE A 20 -7.22 -6.64 14.19
N ASP A 21 -7.04 -7.47 13.17
CA ASP A 21 -5.87 -8.35 13.06
C ASP A 21 -4.57 -7.55 13.12
N ARG A 22 -4.49 -6.41 12.41
CA ARG A 22 -3.30 -5.54 12.43
C ARG A 22 -3.04 -4.88 13.79
N MET A 23 -4.08 -4.68 14.61
CA MET A 23 -3.93 -4.10 15.94
C MET A 23 -3.39 -5.12 16.94
N VAL A 24 -3.81 -6.40 16.83
CA VAL A 24 -3.43 -7.46 17.78
C VAL A 24 -2.31 -8.39 17.27
N ASP A 25 -1.75 -8.11 16.10
CA ASP A 25 -0.68 -8.90 15.48
C ASP A 25 0.66 -8.81 16.23
N ASP A 26 0.83 -9.66 17.26
CA ASP A 26 2.07 -9.94 18.00
C ASP A 26 3.09 -8.77 18.01
N LYS A 27 2.62 -7.63 18.52
CA LYS A 27 3.28 -6.33 18.31
C LYS A 27 4.67 -6.29 18.94
N VAL A 28 4.83 -6.90 20.11
CA VAL A 28 6.09 -6.91 20.85
C VAL A 28 7.16 -7.65 20.08
N HIS A 29 6.86 -8.87 19.61
CA HIS A 29 7.79 -9.64 18.79
C HIS A 29 8.15 -8.89 17.49
N CYS A 30 7.15 -8.38 16.78
CA CYS A 30 7.37 -7.65 15.54
C CYS A 30 8.25 -6.40 15.75
N MET A 31 8.07 -5.69 16.86
CA MET A 31 8.89 -4.52 17.21
C MET A 31 10.34 -4.89 17.57
N LEU A 32 10.57 -6.03 18.21
CA LEU A 32 11.93 -6.50 18.49
C LEU A 32 12.65 -6.82 17.18
N LYS A 33 12.00 -7.57 16.28
CA LYS A 33 12.57 -7.90 14.97
C LYS A 33 12.82 -6.66 14.11
N ALA A 34 11.90 -5.70 14.12
CA ALA A 34 12.04 -4.43 13.39
C ALA A 34 13.29 -3.63 13.78
N LYS A 35 13.70 -3.68 15.06
CA LYS A 35 14.85 -2.92 15.58
C LYS A 35 16.20 -3.46 15.11
N GLU A 36 16.23 -4.63 14.47
CA GLU A 36 17.45 -5.15 13.85
C GLU A 36 17.80 -4.36 12.57
N TYR A 37 16.81 -3.70 11.94
CA TYR A 37 16.98 -2.91 10.71
C TYR A 37 17.60 -3.69 9.55
N GLU A 38 17.34 -5.00 9.50
CA GLU A 38 17.85 -5.92 8.49
C GLU A 38 16.83 -6.17 7.36
N SER A 39 17.06 -7.19 6.54
CA SER A 39 16.22 -7.54 5.40
C SER A 39 14.73 -7.65 5.78
N ASP A 40 14.39 -8.21 6.94
CA ASP A 40 12.99 -8.32 7.37
C ASP A 40 12.30 -6.97 7.54
N TYR A 41 13.06 -5.95 7.95
CA TYR A 41 12.55 -4.59 8.10
C TYR A 41 12.38 -3.90 6.75
N TRP A 42 13.32 -4.05 5.83
CA TRP A 42 13.31 -3.35 4.53
C TRP A 42 12.49 -4.05 3.45
N ASP A 43 12.65 -5.37 3.33
CA ASP A 43 12.16 -6.17 2.21
C ASP A 43 11.27 -7.34 2.63
N GLY A 44 11.26 -7.70 3.92
CA GLY A 44 10.50 -8.83 4.46
C GLY A 44 9.00 -8.58 4.57
N ASN A 45 8.36 -9.19 5.56
CA ASN A 45 6.92 -9.02 5.74
C ASN A 45 6.58 -7.61 6.26
N ARG A 46 5.49 -7.01 5.74
CA ARG A 46 4.99 -5.68 6.16
C ARG A 46 4.79 -5.53 7.67
N ARG A 47 4.59 -6.64 8.40
CA ARG A 47 4.44 -6.64 9.87
C ARG A 47 5.70 -6.20 10.63
N PHE A 48 6.87 -6.33 10.01
CA PHE A 48 8.16 -5.97 10.62
C PHE A 48 8.66 -4.58 10.25
N GLY A 49 8.10 -3.91 9.23
CA GLY A 49 8.62 -2.61 8.80
C GLY A 49 8.13 -2.16 7.43
N TYR A 50 9.07 -1.72 6.61
CA TYR A 50 8.86 -1.22 5.25
C TYR A 50 8.80 -2.34 4.19
N GLY A 51 8.85 -3.61 4.56
CA GLY A 51 8.68 -4.71 3.60
C GLY A 51 7.23 -4.92 3.11
N GLY A 52 7.04 -5.96 2.31
CA GLY A 52 5.73 -6.43 1.84
C GLY A 52 5.17 -5.66 0.65
N TYR A 53 5.99 -4.83 0.00
CA TYR A 53 5.65 -4.27 -1.30
C TYR A 53 5.75 -5.32 -2.38
N LYS A 54 4.84 -5.26 -3.34
CA LYS A 54 4.87 -6.07 -4.55
C LYS A 54 4.56 -5.19 -5.73
N TYR A 55 5.19 -5.50 -6.85
CA TYR A 55 4.78 -4.94 -8.12
C TYR A 55 3.36 -5.43 -8.44
N ILE A 56 2.49 -4.52 -8.87
CA ILE A 56 1.14 -4.81 -9.32
C ILE A 56 1.09 -4.35 -10.76
N GLU A 57 1.04 -5.32 -11.66
CA GLU A 57 0.93 -5.09 -13.10
C GLU A 57 -0.32 -4.24 -13.40
N ASP A 58 -0.18 -3.32 -14.34
CA ASP A 58 -1.24 -2.43 -14.80
C ASP A 58 -1.95 -1.58 -13.73
N ARG A 59 -1.40 -1.47 -12.52
CA ARG A 59 -2.04 -0.71 -11.43
C ARG A 59 -2.40 0.73 -11.81
N TRP A 60 -1.59 1.39 -12.62
CA TRP A 60 -1.80 2.78 -13.04
C TRP A 60 -2.46 2.94 -14.42
N LYS A 61 -2.61 1.83 -15.17
CA LYS A 61 -3.26 1.83 -16.48
C LYS A 61 -4.64 2.51 -16.49
N PRO A 62 -5.59 2.20 -15.58
CA PRO A 62 -6.90 2.83 -15.61
C PRO A 62 -6.86 4.34 -15.33
N VAL A 63 -5.86 4.81 -14.58
CA VAL A 63 -5.66 6.25 -14.35
C VAL A 63 -5.14 6.93 -15.61
N ALA A 64 -4.18 6.29 -16.30
CA ALA A 64 -3.61 6.81 -17.54
C ALA A 64 -4.66 6.86 -18.66
N GLU A 65 -5.46 5.80 -18.82
CA GLU A 65 -6.56 5.77 -19.80
C GLU A 65 -7.58 6.88 -19.52
N ALA A 66 -7.99 7.06 -18.27
CA ALA A 66 -8.93 8.13 -17.91
C ALA A 66 -8.36 9.54 -18.14
N LEU A 67 -7.04 9.72 -18.04
CA LEU A 67 -6.38 10.98 -18.39
C LEU A 67 -6.38 11.21 -19.90
N ILE A 68 -6.07 10.19 -20.71
CA ILE A 68 -6.09 10.26 -22.17
C ILE A 68 -7.50 10.53 -22.70
N ASP A 69 -8.52 9.91 -22.11
CA ASP A 69 -9.90 10.13 -22.53
C ASP A 69 -10.40 11.55 -22.24
N LYS A 70 -9.81 12.22 -21.22
CA LYS A 70 -10.22 13.57 -20.82
C LYS A 70 -9.50 14.69 -21.57
N TYR A 71 -8.24 14.48 -21.97
CA TYR A 71 -7.34 15.52 -22.48
C TYR A 71 -6.68 15.14 -23.80
#